data_AF-A0A2H9Q5X3-F1
#
_entry.id   AF-A0A2H9Q5X3-F1
#
_cell.length_a   1.000
_cell.length_b   1.000
_cell.length_c   1.000
_cell.angle_alpha   90.00
_cell.angle_beta   90.00
_cell.angle_gamma   90.00
#
_symmetry.space_group_name_H-M   'P 1'
#
loop_
_entity.id
_entity.type
_entity.pdbx_description
1 polymer ?
#
loop_
_entity_poly.entity_id
_entity_poly.type
_entity_poly.pdbx_seq_one_letter_code
_entity_poly.pdbx_strand_id
1 'polypeptide(L)'
;MYKYSFKKDEKAGCAQGHDWKGSYKDLTNICSSVKGKNVKKAYEILDGAIALEKAIPYRNHNTGCGHRSELGGKKGRYPRKECVLFKKLLQNAVANAVNKGLDESKLFVSAARAYKQNDFPRYRRFFVSSATLGYGKRAVWANYVTSRTEIEVKERDESVKKRNTKEAKAEARKAKKAKGV
;
A
#
# COMPACT_ATOMS: atom_id res chain seq x y z
N MET A 1 -21.83 -6.40 -1.89
CA MET A 1 -20.66 -5.51 -1.73
C MET A 1 -19.63 -6.20 -0.84
N TYR A 2 -18.36 -6.26 -1.22
CA TYR A 2 -17.35 -7.00 -0.46
C TYR A 2 -17.08 -6.37 0.91
N LYS A 3 -17.04 -7.21 1.96
CA LYS A 3 -16.74 -6.81 3.33
C LYS A 3 -15.32 -6.26 3.45
N TYR A 4 -15.15 -5.10 4.08
CA TYR A 4 -13.83 -4.56 4.41
C TYR A 4 -13.14 -5.42 5.46
N SER A 5 -11.81 -5.47 5.40
CA SER A 5 -11.00 -6.20 6.38
C SER A 5 -10.93 -5.53 7.76
N PHE A 6 -11.38 -4.27 7.88
CA PHE A 6 -11.43 -3.50 9.11
C PHE A 6 -12.86 -3.03 9.39
N LYS A 7 -13.16 -2.72 10.65
CA LYS A 7 -14.45 -2.14 11.04
C LYS A 7 -14.54 -0.73 10.45
N LYS A 8 -15.52 -0.54 9.56
CA LYS A 8 -15.77 0.75 8.92
C LYS A 8 -16.20 1.77 9.98
N ASP A 9 -15.50 2.88 10.03
CA ASP A 9 -15.89 4.02 10.85
C ASP A 9 -16.90 4.89 10.08
N GLU A 10 -17.84 5.48 10.79
CA GLU A 10 -18.83 6.39 10.21
C GLU A 10 -18.14 7.67 9.72
N LYS A 11 -17.19 8.18 10.53
CA LYS A 11 -16.37 9.37 10.23
C LYS A 11 -15.09 9.02 9.48
N ALA A 12 -15.21 8.23 8.42
CA ALA A 12 -14.09 7.88 7.55
C ALA A 12 -14.50 7.78 6.07
N GLY A 13 -13.61 8.20 5.18
CA GLY A 13 -13.71 7.92 3.75
C GLY A 13 -13.15 6.53 3.45
N CYS A 14 -13.98 5.61 2.97
CA CYS A 14 -13.53 4.28 2.57
C CYS A 14 -13.68 4.10 1.07
N ALA A 15 -12.72 3.42 0.44
CA ALA A 15 -12.81 3.00 -0.95
C ALA A 15 -12.23 1.60 -1.12
N GLN A 16 -12.71 0.86 -2.13
CA GLN A 16 -12.17 -0.42 -2.54
C GLN A 16 -11.96 -0.44 -4.05
N GLY A 17 -10.87 -1.04 -4.47
CA GLY A 17 -10.61 -1.42 -5.85
C GLY A 17 -10.72 -2.94 -5.99
N HIS A 18 -11.45 -3.38 -7.02
CA HIS A 18 -11.60 -4.79 -7.37
C HIS A 18 -11.10 -5.02 -8.80
N ASP A 19 -10.63 -6.24 -9.04
CA ASP A 19 -10.14 -6.74 -10.33
C ASP A 19 -9.09 -5.85 -10.97
N TRP A 20 -8.20 -5.31 -10.13
CA TRP A 20 -7.12 -4.50 -10.60
C TRP A 20 -6.15 -5.34 -11.42
N LYS A 21 -5.84 -4.82 -12.61
CA LYS A 21 -4.81 -5.35 -13.50
C LYS A 21 -3.41 -4.99 -12.98
N GLY A 22 -3.15 -5.08 -11.68
CA GLY A 22 -1.89 -4.73 -11.03
C GLY A 22 -1.43 -5.85 -10.10
N SER A 23 -0.13 -5.93 -9.87
CA SER A 23 0.46 -6.93 -8.97
C SER A 23 0.12 -6.61 -7.51
N TYR A 24 -0.54 -7.55 -6.82
CA TYR A 24 -0.84 -7.38 -5.39
C TYR A 24 0.42 -7.25 -4.53
N LYS A 25 1.54 -7.85 -4.97
CA LYS A 25 2.82 -7.81 -4.25
C LYS A 25 3.40 -6.40 -4.21
N ASP A 26 3.35 -5.72 -5.34
CA ASP A 26 3.81 -4.33 -5.48
C ASP A 26 2.86 -3.37 -4.75
N LEU A 27 1.55 -3.57 -4.90
CA LEU A 27 0.52 -2.83 -4.17
C LEU A 27 0.66 -2.96 -2.65
N THR A 28 1.07 -4.12 -2.13
CA THR A 28 1.29 -4.32 -0.69
C THR A 28 2.40 -3.41 -0.17
N ASN A 29 3.49 -3.25 -0.92
CA ASN A 29 4.59 -2.35 -0.55
C ASN A 29 4.20 -0.86 -0.68
N ILE A 30 3.38 -0.52 -1.69
CA ILE A 30 2.78 0.82 -1.82
C ILE A 30 1.90 1.14 -0.61
N CYS A 31 0.97 0.24 -0.26
CA CYS A 31 0.09 0.38 0.90
C CYS A 31 0.90 0.61 2.18
N SER A 32 1.95 -0.18 2.40
CA SER A 32 2.84 -0.03 3.57
C SER A 32 3.54 1.32 3.60
N SER A 33 3.92 1.85 2.44
CA SER A 33 4.62 3.13 2.31
C SER A 33 3.70 4.33 2.51
N VAL A 34 2.41 4.20 2.20
CA VAL A 34 1.42 5.28 2.30
C VAL A 34 0.70 5.29 3.65
N LYS A 35 0.50 4.11 4.27
CA LYS A 35 -0.22 3.97 5.54
C LYS A 35 0.40 4.85 6.63
N GLY A 36 -0.45 5.58 7.35
CA GLY A 36 -0.09 6.50 8.44
C GLY A 36 0.33 7.91 7.99
N LYS A 37 0.47 8.14 6.69
CA LYS A 37 0.84 9.45 6.14
C LYS A 37 -0.39 10.31 5.85
N ASN A 38 -0.19 11.62 5.86
CA ASN A 38 -1.20 12.57 5.39
C ASN A 38 -1.46 12.37 3.90
N VAL A 39 -2.67 12.68 3.44
CA VAL A 39 -3.09 12.51 2.04
C VAL A 39 -2.15 13.25 1.08
N LYS A 40 -1.75 14.50 1.39
CA LYS A 40 -0.79 15.26 0.58
C LYS A 40 0.55 14.54 0.39
N LYS A 41 1.12 14.03 1.49
CA LYS A 41 2.37 13.24 1.44
C LYS A 41 2.20 11.93 0.70
N ALA A 42 1.01 11.32 0.77
CA ALA A 42 0.71 10.11 0.01
C ALA A 42 0.76 10.37 -1.49
N TYR A 43 0.17 11.47 -1.96
CA TYR A 43 0.26 11.88 -3.37
C TYR A 43 1.71 12.14 -3.80
N GLU A 44 2.50 12.87 -3.01
CA GLU A 44 3.92 13.12 -3.30
C GLU A 44 4.74 11.83 -3.48
N ILE A 45 4.46 10.79 -2.68
CA ILE A 45 5.15 9.50 -2.79
C ILE A 45 4.73 8.77 -4.07
N LEU A 46 3.42 8.77 -4.37
CA LEU A 46 2.90 8.09 -5.56
C LEU A 46 3.39 8.77 -6.83
N ASP A 47 3.38 10.11 -6.87
CA ASP A 47 3.81 10.89 -8.03
C ASP A 47 5.33 10.81 -8.23
N GLY A 48 6.11 10.86 -7.14
CA GLY A 48 7.56 10.62 -7.22
C GLY A 48 7.90 9.21 -7.71
N ALA A 49 7.12 8.20 -7.34
CA ALA A 49 7.32 6.84 -7.86
C ALA A 49 6.92 6.69 -9.33
N ILE A 50 5.89 7.42 -9.79
CA ILE A 50 5.49 7.47 -11.20
C ILE A 50 6.60 8.14 -12.04
N ALA A 51 7.15 9.25 -11.53
CA ALA A 51 8.25 10.00 -12.15
C ALA A 51 9.62 9.28 -12.09
N LEU A 52 9.75 8.19 -11.31
CA LEU A 52 11.00 7.49 -11.00
C LEU A 52 12.00 8.28 -10.13
N GLU A 53 11.54 9.30 -9.42
CA GLU A 53 12.38 10.12 -8.55
C GLU A 53 12.50 9.56 -7.13
N LYS A 54 11.44 8.89 -6.65
CA LYS A 54 11.40 8.32 -5.30
C LYS A 54 11.06 6.84 -5.34
N ALA A 55 12.02 6.01 -4.97
CA ALA A 55 11.80 4.57 -4.89
C ALA A 55 10.81 4.20 -3.76
N ILE A 56 9.96 3.21 -4.02
CA ILE A 56 9.14 2.59 -2.97
C ILE A 56 9.98 1.52 -2.28
N PRO A 57 10.08 1.51 -0.94
CA PRO A 57 10.78 0.47 -0.21
C PRO A 57 10.01 -0.85 -0.25
N TYR A 58 10.71 -1.93 -0.60
CA TYR A 58 10.12 -3.27 -0.66
C TYR A 58 10.50 -4.05 0.59
N ARG A 59 9.57 -4.11 1.54
CA ARG A 59 9.71 -4.90 2.76
C ARG A 59 9.40 -6.36 2.49
N ASN A 60 8.32 -6.60 1.76
CA ASN A 60 7.88 -7.93 1.36
C ASN A 60 8.10 -8.14 -0.14
N HIS A 61 8.15 -9.40 -0.57
CA HIS A 61 8.30 -9.77 -1.98
C HIS A 61 9.51 -9.12 -2.66
N ASN A 62 10.62 -9.01 -1.93
CA ASN A 62 11.83 -8.30 -2.36
C ASN A 62 12.94 -9.23 -2.88
N THR A 63 12.65 -10.52 -3.09
CA THR A 63 13.57 -11.49 -3.69
C THR A 63 13.98 -11.02 -5.09
N GLY A 64 15.29 -10.97 -5.37
CA GLY A 64 15.82 -10.46 -6.65
C GLY A 64 15.61 -8.95 -6.87
N CYS A 65 15.29 -8.16 -5.84
CA CYS A 65 15.26 -6.70 -5.94
C CYS A 65 16.65 -6.12 -5.68
N GLY A 66 17.09 -5.19 -6.53
CA GLY A 66 18.32 -4.41 -6.34
C GLY A 66 18.21 -3.43 -5.17
N HIS A 67 19.37 -3.11 -4.58
CA HIS A 67 19.50 -2.07 -3.57
C HIS A 67 19.40 -0.68 -4.23
N ARG A 68 18.83 0.29 -3.50
CA ARG A 68 18.69 1.68 -3.97
C ARG A 68 19.37 2.62 -3.00
N SER A 69 20.22 3.50 -3.52
CA SER A 69 20.96 4.52 -2.74
C SER A 69 20.00 5.49 -2.04
N GLU A 70 18.94 5.93 -2.72
CA GLU A 70 17.89 6.81 -2.18
C GLU A 70 17.23 6.28 -0.89
N LEU A 71 17.21 4.95 -0.71
CA LEU A 71 16.63 4.30 0.46
C LEU A 71 17.69 3.90 1.50
N GLY A 72 18.91 4.41 1.38
CA GLY A 72 20.04 4.06 2.25
C GLY A 72 20.49 2.61 2.05
N GLY A 73 20.56 2.15 0.80
CA GLY A 73 20.98 0.78 0.46
C GLY A 73 19.90 -0.29 0.65
N LYS A 74 18.67 0.09 1.02
CA LYS A 74 17.54 -0.85 1.12
C LYS A 74 16.99 -1.23 -0.26
N LYS A 75 16.34 -2.39 -0.32
CA LYS A 75 15.66 -2.88 -1.54
C LYS A 75 14.43 -2.04 -1.87
N GLY A 76 14.29 -1.67 -3.13
CA GLY A 76 13.15 -0.88 -3.61
C GLY A 76 12.99 -0.89 -5.13
N ARG A 77 11.79 -0.53 -5.60
CA ARG A 77 11.42 -0.45 -7.03
C ARG A 77 10.48 0.74 -7.26
N TYR A 78 10.16 0.99 -8.53
CA TYR A 78 9.20 2.01 -8.97
C TYR A 78 8.01 1.36 -9.70
N PRO A 79 7.03 0.81 -8.97
CA PRO A 79 5.84 0.18 -9.57
C PRO A 79 4.87 1.22 -10.16
N ARG A 80 5.21 1.80 -11.32
CA ARG A 80 4.46 2.88 -11.98
C ARG A 80 2.98 2.56 -12.17
N LYS A 81 2.68 1.37 -12.70
CA LYS A 81 1.31 0.94 -13.03
C LYS A 81 0.43 0.88 -11.78
N GLU A 82 0.95 0.26 -10.73
CA GLU A 82 0.26 0.11 -9.46
C GLU A 82 0.11 1.44 -8.73
N CYS A 83 1.09 2.34 -8.81
CA CYS A 83 0.98 3.70 -8.27
C CYS A 83 -0.16 4.49 -8.92
N VAL A 84 -0.31 4.40 -10.25
CA VAL A 84 -1.43 5.06 -10.96
C VAL A 84 -2.78 4.52 -10.50
N LEU A 85 -2.93 3.19 -10.38
CA LEU A 85 -4.16 2.57 -9.87
C LEU A 85 -4.46 3.01 -8.43
N PHE A 86 -3.44 3.01 -7.57
CA PHE A 86 -3.58 3.39 -6.18
C PHE A 86 -3.90 4.87 -6.01
N LYS A 87 -3.35 5.76 -6.85
CA LYS A 87 -3.66 7.20 -6.86
C LYS A 87 -5.14 7.45 -7.14
N LYS A 88 -5.72 6.75 -8.12
CA LYS A 88 -7.17 6.82 -8.42
C LYS A 88 -8.02 6.37 -7.23
N LEU A 89 -7.61 5.29 -6.55
CA LEU A 89 -8.32 4.83 -5.35
C LEU A 89 -8.27 5.83 -4.21
N LEU A 90 -7.11 6.46 -3.99
CA LEU A 90 -6.93 7.48 -2.96
C LEU A 90 -7.82 8.70 -3.24
N GLN A 91 -7.91 9.15 -4.50
CA GLN A 91 -8.81 10.23 -4.90
C GLN A 91 -10.27 9.90 -4.57
N ASN A 92 -10.73 8.68 -4.88
CA ASN A 92 -12.08 8.23 -4.54
C ASN A 92 -12.30 8.20 -3.01
N ALA A 93 -11.31 7.76 -2.24
CA ALA A 93 -11.42 7.73 -0.78
C ALA A 93 -11.51 9.12 -0.16
N VAL A 94 -10.76 10.09 -0.72
CA VAL A 94 -10.82 11.51 -0.32
C VAL A 94 -12.19 12.10 -0.68
N ALA A 95 -12.68 11.88 -1.90
CA ALA A 95 -14.01 12.33 -2.30
C ALA A 95 -15.11 11.77 -1.37
N ASN A 96 -15.00 10.50 -0.98
CA ASN A 96 -15.91 9.89 -0.01
C ASN A 96 -15.79 10.48 1.40
N ALA A 97 -14.61 10.95 1.81
CA ALA A 97 -14.43 11.64 3.09
C ALA A 97 -15.01 13.06 3.05
N VAL A 98 -14.78 13.79 1.97
CA VAL A 98 -15.30 15.16 1.77
C VAL A 98 -16.83 15.13 1.71
N ASN A 99 -17.43 14.15 1.03
CA ASN A 99 -18.89 13.97 1.00
C ASN A 99 -19.49 13.71 2.40
N LYS A 100 -18.68 13.21 3.33
CA LYS A 100 -19.07 13.03 4.74
C LYS A 100 -18.80 14.25 5.62
N GLY A 101 -18.35 15.36 5.04
CA GLY A 101 -18.05 16.61 5.75
C GLY A 101 -16.71 16.62 6.49
N LEU A 102 -15.77 15.72 6.15
CA LEU A 102 -14.41 15.77 6.71
C LEU A 102 -13.55 16.78 5.94
N ASP A 103 -12.65 17.47 6.66
CA ASP A 103 -11.69 18.42 6.08
C ASP A 103 -10.53 17.68 5.38
N GLU A 104 -10.37 17.90 4.08
CA GLU A 104 -9.34 17.30 3.23
C GLU A 104 -7.92 17.54 3.76
N SER A 105 -7.67 18.71 4.35
CA SER A 105 -6.34 19.12 4.83
C SER A 105 -5.84 18.28 6.01
N LYS A 106 -6.77 17.76 6.81
CA LYS A 106 -6.50 16.99 8.04
C LYS A 106 -6.61 15.49 7.83
N LEU A 107 -6.87 15.05 6.61
CA LEU A 107 -6.98 13.64 6.27
C LEU A 107 -5.62 12.92 6.30
N PHE A 108 -5.63 11.71 6.85
CA PHE A 108 -4.53 10.78 6.78
C PHE A 108 -5.02 9.36 6.46
N VAL A 109 -4.13 8.57 5.87
CA VAL A 109 -4.45 7.17 5.53
C VAL A 109 -4.33 6.31 6.78
N SER A 110 -5.49 5.94 7.35
CA SER A 110 -5.60 5.09 8.54
C SER A 110 -5.25 3.64 8.22
N ALA A 111 -5.92 3.10 7.20
CA ALA A 111 -5.73 1.74 6.74
C ALA A 111 -5.54 1.71 5.23
N ALA A 112 -4.57 0.91 4.78
CA ALA A 112 -4.37 0.58 3.38
C ALA A 112 -3.90 -0.87 3.29
N ARG A 113 -4.58 -1.70 2.50
CA ARG A 113 -4.26 -3.11 2.34
C ARG A 113 -4.49 -3.55 0.90
N ALA A 114 -3.67 -4.48 0.44
CA ALA A 114 -3.79 -5.10 -0.87
C ALA A 114 -3.84 -6.62 -0.71
N TYR A 115 -4.62 -7.26 -1.58
CA TYR A 115 -4.91 -8.68 -1.55
C TYR A 115 -4.81 -9.26 -2.95
N LYS A 116 -4.42 -10.53 -3.03
CA LYS A 116 -4.66 -11.35 -4.22
C LYS A 116 -6.16 -11.59 -4.34
N GLN A 117 -6.75 -11.36 -5.52
CA GLN A 117 -8.18 -11.55 -5.74
C GLN A 117 -8.44 -12.79 -6.59
N ASN A 118 -8.28 -12.68 -7.91
CA ASN A 118 -8.53 -13.79 -8.84
C ASN A 118 -7.22 -14.30 -9.44
N ASP A 119 -7.20 -15.58 -9.81
CA ASP A 119 -6.07 -16.26 -10.40
C ASP A 119 -6.53 -16.96 -11.69
N PHE A 120 -6.11 -16.42 -12.84
CA PHE A 120 -6.53 -16.90 -14.16
C PHE A 120 -5.37 -17.63 -14.84
N PRO A 121 -5.53 -18.92 -15.21
CA PRO A 121 -4.48 -19.66 -15.89
C PRO A 121 -4.16 -19.01 -17.25
N ARG A 122 -2.87 -18.88 -17.57
CA ARG A 122 -2.42 -18.43 -18.89
C ARG A 122 -1.78 -19.59 -19.63
N TYR A 123 -2.46 -20.06 -20.66
CA TYR A 123 -1.93 -21.08 -21.55
C TYR A 123 -0.99 -20.44 -22.58
N ARG A 124 0.15 -21.09 -22.82
CA ARG A 124 1.01 -20.71 -23.94
C ARG A 124 0.29 -20.97 -25.25
N ARG A 125 0.40 -20.04 -26.19
CA ARG A 125 -0.17 -20.17 -27.54
C ARG A 125 0.62 -21.15 -28.42
N PHE A 126 1.91 -21.33 -28.14
CA PHE A 126 2.77 -22.25 -28.88
C PHE A 126 2.87 -23.59 -28.18
N PHE A 127 2.70 -24.67 -28.95
CA PHE A 127 2.96 -26.02 -28.50
C PHE A 127 4.47 -26.17 -28.23
N VAL A 128 4.83 -26.51 -27.00
CA VAL A 128 6.22 -26.84 -26.65
C VAL A 128 6.30 -28.35 -26.65
N SER A 129 7.24 -28.90 -27.43
CA SER A 129 7.41 -30.35 -27.52
C SER A 129 7.77 -30.95 -26.16
N SER A 130 7.42 -32.21 -25.97
CA SER A 130 7.76 -33.00 -24.78
C SER A 130 9.27 -33.05 -24.51
N ALA A 131 10.11 -32.83 -25.53
CA ALA A 131 11.56 -32.76 -25.39
C ALA A 131 12.05 -31.59 -24.52
N THR A 132 11.32 -30.46 -24.49
CA THR A 132 11.75 -29.26 -23.74
C THR A 132 11.18 -29.18 -22.33
N LEU A 133 9.98 -29.73 -22.07
CA LEU A 133 9.32 -29.68 -20.76
C LEU A 133 9.28 -31.02 -20.02
N GLY A 134 9.66 -32.12 -20.69
CA GLY A 134 9.42 -33.49 -20.24
C GLY A 134 8.02 -33.99 -20.63
N TYR A 135 7.88 -35.30 -20.71
CA TYR A 135 6.62 -35.96 -21.10
C TYR A 135 5.47 -35.59 -20.15
N GLY A 136 4.28 -35.34 -20.70
CA GLY A 136 3.06 -35.06 -19.93
C GLY A 136 2.93 -33.64 -19.33
N LYS A 137 3.94 -32.77 -19.47
CA LYS A 137 3.87 -31.40 -18.92
C LYS A 137 3.33 -30.42 -19.96
N ARG A 138 2.26 -29.69 -19.60
CA ARG A 138 1.78 -28.53 -20.37
C ARG A 138 2.61 -27.29 -20.05
N ALA A 139 2.99 -26.55 -21.08
CA ALA A 139 3.66 -25.28 -20.94
C ALA A 139 2.66 -24.21 -20.45
N VAL A 140 2.63 -23.91 -19.16
CA VAL A 140 1.79 -22.85 -18.58
C VAL A 140 2.66 -21.61 -18.37
N TRP A 141 2.18 -20.42 -18.74
CA TRP A 141 2.79 -19.17 -18.29
C TRP A 141 2.42 -18.91 -16.84
N ALA A 142 3.15 -18.01 -16.17
CA ALA A 142 2.72 -17.53 -14.86
C ALA A 142 1.28 -17.03 -14.94
N ASN A 143 0.41 -17.47 -14.03
CA ASN A 143 -0.99 -17.11 -14.08
C ASN A 143 -1.20 -15.59 -14.05
N TYR A 144 -2.29 -15.15 -14.65
CA TYR A 144 -2.72 -13.76 -14.57
C TYR A 144 -3.48 -13.54 -13.27
N VAL A 145 -2.89 -12.76 -12.37
CA VAL A 145 -3.44 -12.52 -11.04
C VAL A 145 -4.01 -11.11 -11.00
N THR A 146 -5.27 -10.98 -10.60
CA THR A 146 -5.86 -9.66 -10.27
C THR A 146 -5.70 -9.38 -8.78
N SER A 147 -5.76 -8.09 -8.45
CA SER A 147 -5.62 -7.62 -7.08
C SER A 147 -6.87 -6.87 -6.61
N ARG A 148 -7.11 -6.98 -5.31
CA ARG A 148 -8.09 -6.18 -4.57
C ARG A 148 -7.35 -5.26 -3.62
N THR A 149 -7.81 -4.03 -3.49
CA THR A 149 -7.21 -3.04 -2.60
C THR A 149 -8.28 -2.34 -1.80
N GLU A 150 -7.95 -2.03 -0.55
CA GLU A 150 -8.84 -1.35 0.38
C GLU A 150 -8.10 -0.18 1.01
N ILE A 151 -8.79 0.95 1.14
CA ILE A 151 -8.26 2.12 1.81
C ILE A 151 -9.30 2.75 2.73
N GLU A 152 -8.81 3.29 3.83
CA GLU A 152 -9.54 4.11 4.78
C GLU A 152 -8.76 5.39 5.06
N VAL A 153 -9.45 6.51 4.92
CA VAL A 153 -8.95 7.83 5.22
C VAL A 153 -9.77 8.40 6.36
N LYS A 154 -9.09 8.90 7.39
CA LYS A 154 -9.70 9.50 8.58
C LYS A 154 -9.14 10.89 8.81
N GLU A 155 -9.88 11.71 9.53
CA GLU A 155 -9.35 12.95 10.08
C GLU A 155 -8.43 12.63 11.25
N ARG A 156 -7.30 13.34 11.35
CA ARG A 156 -6.40 13.18 12.48
C ARG A 156 -6.91 14.00 13.67
N ASP A 157 -7.36 13.32 14.72
CA ASP A 157 -7.68 13.96 15.99
C ASP A 157 -6.43 14.57 16.65
N GLU A 158 -6.31 15.89 16.60
CA GLU A 158 -5.20 16.61 17.21
C GLU A 158 -5.16 16.44 18.75
N SER A 159 -6.33 16.25 19.37
CA SER A 159 -6.45 16.04 20.82
C SER A 159 -5.80 14.74 21.28
N VAL A 160 -5.93 13.66 20.50
CA VAL A 160 -5.30 12.36 20.78
C VAL A 160 -3.80 12.45 20.56
N LYS A 161 -3.36 13.15 19.51
CA LYS A 161 -1.92 13.37 19.25
C LYS A 161 -1.24 14.11 20.41
N LYS A 162 -1.87 15.18 20.92
CA LYS A 162 -1.38 15.95 22.07
C LYS A 162 -1.28 15.09 23.33
N ARG A 163 -2.30 14.25 23.60
CA ARG A 163 -2.30 13.29 24.72
C ARG A 163 -1.13 12.30 24.63
N ASN A 164 -0.98 11.62 23.49
CA ASN A 164 0.11 10.65 23.29
C ASN A 164 1.50 11.29 23.42
N THR A 165 1.69 12.52 22.93
CA THR A 165 2.98 13.24 23.13
C THR A 165 3.23 13.63 24.59
N LYS A 166 2.19 13.96 25.36
CA LYS A 166 2.33 14.24 26.80
C LYS A 166 2.69 12.96 27.56
N GLU A 167 2.00 11.86 27.27
CA GLU A 167 2.27 10.54 27.87
C GLU A 167 3.69 10.05 27.53
N ALA A 168 4.11 10.12 26.27
CA ALA A 168 5.47 9.75 25.86
C ALA A 168 6.55 10.62 26.54
N LYS A 169 6.29 11.93 26.72
CA LYS A 169 7.19 12.82 27.47
C LYS A 169 7.23 12.47 28.97
N ALA A 170 6.10 12.06 29.55
CA ALA A 170 6.02 11.62 30.93
C ALA A 170 6.77 10.30 31.16
N GLU A 171 6.63 9.32 30.25
CA GLU A 171 7.38 8.06 30.27
C GLU A 171 8.88 8.28 30.09
N ALA A 172 9.29 9.14 29.14
CA ALA A 172 10.70 9.50 28.96
C ALA A 172 11.29 10.19 30.22
N ARG A 173 10.51 11.03 30.91
CA ARG A 173 10.92 11.62 32.21
C ARG A 173 11.06 10.56 33.31
N LYS A 174 10.14 9.60 33.40
CA LYS A 174 10.21 8.48 34.36
C LYS A 174 11.42 7.58 34.08
N ALA A 175 11.68 7.24 32.82
CA ALA A 175 12.82 6.44 32.40
C ALA A 175 14.18 7.13 32.65
N LYS A 176 14.24 8.47 32.53
CA LYS A 176 15.43 9.24 32.93
C LYS A 176 15.67 9.22 34.44
N LYS A 177 14.62 9.42 35.26
CA LYS A 177 14.73 9.30 36.73
C LYS A 177 15.15 7.91 37.20
N ALA A 178 14.71 6.85 36.52
CA ALA A 178 15.07 5.47 36.85
C ALA A 178 16.51 5.08 36.46
N LYS A 179 17.18 5.84 35.58
CA LYS A 179 18.54 5.56 35.10
C LYS A 179 19.66 6.31 35.84
N GLY A 180 19.34 7.06 36.89
CA GLY A 180 20.35 7.62 37.79
C GLY A 180 21.32 8.61 37.12
N VAL A 181 20.80 9.78 36.75
CA VAL A 181 21.49 11.08 36.95
C VAL A 181 20.56 11.93 37.80
#